data_AF-A0A524QKF3-F1
#
_entry.id   AF-A0A524QKF3-F1
#
_cell.length_a   1.000
_cell.length_b   1.000
_cell.length_c   1.000
_cell.angle_alpha   90.00
_cell.angle_beta   90.00
_cell.angle_gamma   90.00
#
_symmetry.space_group_name_H-M   'P 1'
#
loop_
_entity.id
_entity.type
_entity.pdbx_description
1 polymer ?
#
loop_
_entity_poly.entity_id
_entity_poly.type
_entity_poly.pdbx_seq_one_letter_code
_entity_poly.pdbx_strand_id
1 'polypeptide(L)'
;MAKIPTADSLGFRGPTATGGVTQSPRLELYQPKQAQIAVKALKEEAKKVDNDQLAQAQVQFKIAQMKEIEDFKNDSEIDTSAETYAGKIDEQVGKAAMNISSPQVREMFLPDARVSAEESKYKVQDAQFAKIKDRERALYATSMQTVIEGAKDLDYGNPAEAAVVLEMKTAAMIDQGYMTNQEAAVAVRKGMDEMALGRL
;
A
#
# COMPACT_ATOMS: atom_id res chain seq x y z
N MET A 1 97.45 -19.06 13.76
CA MET A 1 96.36 -18.08 13.66
C MET A 1 96.46 -17.12 14.84
N ALA A 2 96.57 -15.82 14.54
CA ALA A 2 96.90 -14.76 15.48
C ALA A 2 95.68 -14.25 16.26
N LYS A 3 95.86 -13.92 17.54
CA LYS A 3 94.89 -13.17 18.37
C LYS A 3 95.10 -11.67 18.16
N ILE A 4 94.03 -10.90 17.97
CA ILE A 4 94.05 -9.43 18.00
C ILE A 4 92.87 -8.92 18.88
N PRO A 5 93.04 -7.87 19.73
CA PRO A 5 92.10 -7.48 20.77
C PRO A 5 91.03 -6.43 20.33
N THR A 6 89.96 -6.40 21.13
CA THR A 6 88.75 -5.53 21.28
C THR A 6 88.66 -4.15 20.61
N ALA A 7 87.41 -3.74 20.29
CA ALA A 7 86.95 -2.35 20.13
C ALA A 7 86.31 -1.77 21.42
N ASP A 8 86.89 -2.11 22.57
CA ASP A 8 86.92 -1.28 23.78
C ASP A 8 88.16 -0.35 23.75
N SER A 9 88.78 -0.18 22.57
CA SER A 9 90.07 0.47 22.35
C SER A 9 90.01 1.84 21.67
N LEU A 10 88.81 2.39 21.41
CA LEU A 10 88.68 3.75 20.89
C LEU A 10 87.78 4.56 21.83
N GLY A 11 88.41 5.07 22.89
CA GLY A 11 87.77 5.82 23.98
C GLY A 11 87.07 7.11 23.56
N PHE A 12 85.90 7.01 22.94
CA PHE A 12 84.96 8.11 22.81
C PHE A 12 83.81 7.94 23.80
N ARG A 13 84.00 8.54 24.99
CA ARG A 13 82.90 8.88 25.90
C ARG A 13 82.19 10.12 25.35
N GLY A 14 81.02 9.93 24.73
CA GLY A 14 80.06 11.00 24.47
C GLY A 14 79.10 11.17 25.66
N PRO A 15 78.59 12.38 25.94
CA PRO A 15 77.85 12.67 27.16
C PRO A 15 76.49 11.95 27.20
N THR A 16 76.14 11.44 28.38
CA THR A 16 74.81 10.99 28.76
C THR A 16 73.80 12.14 28.58
N ALA A 17 73.05 12.13 27.47
CA ALA A 17 71.88 12.96 27.29
C ALA A 17 70.65 12.25 27.87
N THR A 18 70.32 12.60 29.10
CA THR A 18 69.03 12.40 29.74
C THR A 18 67.89 12.98 28.90
N GLY A 19 66.86 12.15 28.66
CA GLY A 19 65.45 12.52 28.53
C GLY A 19 65.10 13.82 27.80
N GLY A 20 64.71 13.69 26.54
CA GLY A 20 64.01 14.74 25.80
C GLY A 20 63.35 14.14 24.57
N VAL A 21 62.24 13.43 24.76
CA VAL A 21 61.33 13.13 23.65
C VAL A 21 60.73 14.47 23.24
N THR A 22 61.32 15.12 22.23
CA THR A 22 60.66 16.21 21.53
C THR A 22 59.42 15.62 20.87
N GLN A 23 58.28 15.72 21.57
CA GLN A 23 56.99 15.58 20.93
C GLN A 23 56.95 16.61 19.81
N SER A 24 56.97 16.12 18.56
CA SER A 24 56.53 16.92 17.42
C SER A 24 55.20 17.55 17.80
N PRO A 25 55.01 18.87 17.61
CA PRO A 25 53.74 19.50 17.96
C PRO A 25 52.65 18.77 17.19
N ARG A 26 51.75 18.12 17.92
CA ARG A 26 50.52 17.56 17.36
C ARG A 26 49.84 18.75 16.69
N LEU A 27 49.77 18.74 15.35
CA LEU A 27 48.94 19.65 14.59
C LEU A 27 47.50 19.42 15.05
N GLU A 28 47.09 20.12 16.10
CA GLU A 28 45.69 20.31 16.40
C GLU A 28 45.13 21.05 15.20
N LEU A 29 44.33 20.35 14.38
CA LEU A 29 43.53 20.95 13.34
C LEU A 29 42.60 21.95 14.04
N TYR A 30 43.05 23.21 14.16
CA TYR A 30 42.22 24.31 14.61
C TYR A 30 41.15 24.46 13.53
N GLN A 31 39.99 23.83 13.70
CA GLN A 31 38.83 24.16 12.88
C GLN A 31 38.45 25.59 13.28
N PRO A 32 38.67 26.61 12.44
CA PRO A 32 38.32 27.97 12.80
C PRO A 32 36.82 28.01 13.09
N LYS A 33 36.38 28.89 14.01
CA LYS A 33 34.95 29.07 14.33
C LYS A 33 34.08 29.24 13.07
N GLN A 34 34.65 29.79 11.99
CA GLN A 34 34.03 29.87 10.66
C GLN A 34 33.74 28.50 10.01
N ALA A 35 34.63 27.50 10.17
CA ALA A 35 34.37 26.15 9.71
C ALA A 35 33.24 25.47 10.51
N GLN A 36 33.15 25.72 11.82
CA GLN A 36 32.04 25.21 12.64
C GLN A 36 30.70 25.86 12.26
N ILE A 37 30.69 27.16 11.96
CA ILE A 37 29.50 27.89 11.47
C ILE A 37 29.08 27.36 10.10
N ALA A 38 30.02 27.15 9.18
CA ALA A 38 29.75 26.60 7.85
C ALA A 38 29.21 25.15 7.93
N VAL A 39 29.79 24.31 8.79
CA VAL A 39 29.29 22.94 9.03
C VAL A 39 27.88 22.96 9.62
N LYS A 40 27.58 23.90 10.52
CA LYS A 40 26.23 24.03 11.09
C LYS A 40 25.23 24.48 10.01
N ALA A 41 25.58 25.48 9.19
CA ALA A 41 24.74 25.95 8.09
C ALA A 41 24.47 24.83 7.07
N LEU A 42 25.49 24.06 6.69
CA LEU A 42 25.36 22.91 5.79
C LEU A 42 24.47 21.81 6.38
N LYS A 43 24.53 21.57 7.70
CA LYS A 43 23.64 20.62 8.38
C LYS A 43 22.19 21.10 8.40
N GLU A 44 21.96 22.39 8.58
CA GLU A 44 20.61 22.98 8.54
C GLU A 44 20.03 22.94 7.12
N GLU A 45 20.85 23.18 6.11
CA GLU A 45 20.46 23.10 4.70
C GLU A 45 20.19 21.65 4.26
N ALA A 46 21.03 20.69 4.67
CA ALA A 46 20.78 19.27 4.44
C ALA A 46 19.45 18.81 5.05
N LYS A 47 19.14 19.24 6.28
CA LYS A 47 17.85 18.94 6.92
C LYS A 47 16.65 19.54 6.18
N LYS A 48 16.79 20.73 5.60
CA LYS A 48 15.74 21.32 4.77
C LYS A 48 15.50 20.48 3.51
N VAL A 49 16.57 20.12 2.81
CA VAL A 49 16.48 19.26 1.61
C VAL A 49 15.83 17.92 1.95
N ASP A 50 16.22 17.29 3.05
CA ASP A 50 15.64 16.03 3.52
C ASP A 50 14.13 16.14 3.80
N ASN A 51 13.70 17.22 4.49
CA ASN A 51 12.29 17.48 4.77
C ASN A 51 11.49 17.77 3.49
N ASP A 52 12.06 18.53 2.55
CA ASP A 52 11.43 18.84 1.28
C ASP A 52 11.27 17.57 0.43
N GLN A 53 12.27 16.68 0.42
CA GLN A 53 12.17 15.38 -0.25
C GLN A 53 11.08 14.50 0.35
N LEU A 54 10.97 14.46 1.69
CA LEU A 54 9.89 13.73 2.36
C LEU A 54 8.51 14.25 1.96
N ALA A 55 8.32 15.58 2.03
CA ALA A 55 7.07 16.22 1.68
C ALA A 55 6.69 15.99 0.21
N GLN A 56 7.66 16.09 -0.70
CA GLN A 56 7.44 15.81 -2.13
C GLN A 56 7.02 14.36 -2.35
N ALA A 57 7.69 13.39 -1.73
CA ALA A 57 7.33 11.97 -1.85
C ALA A 57 5.92 11.69 -1.32
N GLN A 58 5.54 12.29 -0.18
CA GLN A 58 4.20 12.18 0.39
C GLN A 58 3.13 12.77 -0.54
N VAL A 59 3.37 13.95 -1.12
CA VAL A 59 2.44 14.58 -2.06
C VAL A 59 2.31 13.76 -3.34
N GLN A 60 3.43 13.31 -3.91
CA GLN A 60 3.43 12.46 -5.11
C GLN A 60 2.65 11.16 -4.88
N PHE A 61 2.88 10.50 -3.74
CA PHE A 61 2.16 9.28 -3.39
C PHE A 61 0.65 9.54 -3.23
N LYS A 62 0.24 10.63 -2.57
CA LYS A 62 -1.18 10.99 -2.44
C LYS A 62 -1.84 11.29 -3.79
N ILE A 63 -1.15 11.99 -4.69
CA ILE A 63 -1.65 12.26 -6.04
C ILE A 63 -1.81 10.95 -6.82
N ALA A 64 -0.81 10.07 -6.75
CA ALA A 64 -0.88 8.77 -7.40
C ALA A 64 -2.04 7.93 -6.84
N GLN A 65 -2.19 7.89 -5.51
CA GLN A 65 -3.29 7.18 -4.86
C GLN A 65 -4.67 7.68 -5.31
N MET A 66 -4.86 9.00 -5.44
CA MET A 66 -6.11 9.56 -5.95
C MET A 66 -6.40 9.11 -7.38
N LYS A 67 -5.37 9.08 -8.24
CA LYS A 67 -5.49 8.60 -9.61
C LYS A 67 -5.87 7.12 -9.66
N GLU A 68 -5.21 6.27 -8.90
CA GLU A 68 -5.54 4.83 -8.88
C GLU A 68 -6.96 4.57 -8.36
N ILE A 69 -7.47 5.40 -7.44
CA ILE A 69 -8.87 5.35 -6.98
C ILE A 69 -9.83 5.73 -8.12
N GLU A 70 -9.49 6.73 -8.93
CA GLU A 70 -10.28 7.11 -10.10
C GLU A 70 -10.31 5.99 -11.14
N ASP A 71 -9.15 5.39 -11.43
CA ASP A 71 -9.05 4.25 -12.33
C ASP A 71 -9.91 3.07 -11.83
N PHE A 72 -9.85 2.72 -10.53
CA PHE A 72 -10.70 1.70 -9.93
C PHE A 72 -12.21 2.00 -10.06
N LYS A 73 -12.61 3.27 -9.93
CA LYS A 73 -14.02 3.65 -10.06
C LYS A 73 -14.53 3.41 -11.47
N ASN A 74 -13.69 3.67 -12.46
CA ASN A 74 -13.98 3.55 -13.88
C ASN A 74 -13.69 2.14 -14.46
N ASP A 75 -13.13 1.25 -13.64
CA ASP A 75 -12.83 -0.12 -14.05
C ASP A 75 -14.11 -0.94 -14.29
N SER A 76 -14.20 -1.54 -15.47
CA SER A 76 -15.28 -2.45 -15.87
C SER A 76 -15.07 -3.88 -15.35
N GLU A 77 -13.84 -4.28 -15.03
CA GLU A 77 -13.50 -5.62 -14.55
C GLU A 77 -13.71 -5.70 -13.03
N ILE A 78 -14.98 -5.79 -12.63
CA ILE A 78 -15.39 -5.75 -11.22
C ILE A 78 -14.68 -6.84 -10.40
N ASP A 79 -14.47 -8.04 -10.94
CA ASP A 79 -13.95 -9.19 -10.17
C ASP A 79 -12.45 -9.09 -9.82
N THR A 80 -11.66 -8.34 -10.60
CA THR A 80 -10.19 -8.23 -10.45
C THR A 80 -9.71 -6.81 -10.11
N SER A 81 -10.59 -5.82 -10.20
CA SER A 81 -10.27 -4.40 -10.02
C SER A 81 -9.58 -4.07 -8.68
N ALA A 82 -9.95 -4.71 -7.56
CA ALA A 82 -9.29 -4.45 -6.27
C ALA A 82 -7.86 -5.04 -6.19
N GLU A 83 -7.63 -6.21 -6.78
CA GLU A 83 -6.30 -6.83 -6.84
C GLU A 83 -5.37 -5.98 -7.72
N THR A 84 -5.90 -5.53 -8.86
CA THR A 84 -5.18 -4.61 -9.76
C THR A 84 -4.84 -3.30 -9.05
N TYR A 85 -5.80 -2.71 -8.34
CA TYR A 85 -5.57 -1.53 -7.50
C TYR A 85 -4.47 -1.76 -6.45
N ALA A 86 -4.52 -2.88 -5.73
CA ALA A 86 -3.56 -3.21 -4.68
C ALA A 86 -2.12 -3.29 -5.24
N GLY A 87 -1.94 -3.97 -6.37
CA GLY A 87 -0.65 -4.07 -7.05
C GLY A 87 -0.12 -2.71 -7.51
N LYS A 88 -0.98 -1.87 -8.11
CA LYS A 88 -0.60 -0.53 -8.54
C LYS A 88 -0.23 0.37 -7.37
N ILE A 89 -0.97 0.33 -6.27
CA ILE A 89 -0.65 1.13 -5.07
C ILE A 89 0.72 0.77 -4.48
N ASP A 90 1.06 -0.51 -4.41
CA ASP A 90 2.38 -0.94 -3.95
C ASP A 90 3.50 -0.43 -4.87
N GLU A 91 3.25 -0.43 -6.18
CA GLU A 91 4.16 0.15 -7.17
C GLU A 91 4.33 1.67 -6.94
N GLN A 92 3.26 2.40 -6.63
CA GLN A 92 3.34 3.85 -6.36
C GLN A 92 4.11 4.16 -5.06
N VAL A 93 3.97 3.34 -4.02
CA VAL A 93 4.82 3.44 -2.80
C VAL A 93 6.29 3.25 -3.18
N GLY A 94 6.60 2.24 -3.99
CA GLY A 94 7.95 1.98 -4.49
C GLY A 94 8.53 3.16 -5.28
N LYS A 95 7.77 3.70 -6.23
CA LYS A 95 8.16 4.85 -7.06
C LYS A 95 8.43 6.10 -6.21
N ALA A 96 7.55 6.41 -5.27
CA ALA A 96 7.73 7.55 -4.38
C ALA A 96 8.99 7.39 -3.49
N ALA A 97 9.24 6.18 -2.98
CA ALA A 97 10.42 5.89 -2.17
C ALA A 97 11.74 5.95 -2.96
N MET A 98 11.72 5.59 -4.25
CA MET A 98 12.90 5.67 -5.14
C MET A 98 13.33 7.12 -5.41
N ASN A 99 12.38 8.07 -5.41
CA ASN A 99 12.68 9.49 -5.60
C ASN A 99 13.37 10.14 -4.39
N ILE A 100 13.40 9.47 -3.24
CA ILE A 100 14.07 9.94 -2.04
C ILE A 100 15.54 9.54 -2.09
N SER A 101 16.44 10.53 -2.10
CA SER A 101 17.88 10.30 -2.19
C SER A 101 18.48 9.84 -0.85
N SER A 102 17.99 10.40 0.27
CA SER A 102 18.47 10.08 1.61
C SER A 102 17.89 8.77 2.14
N PRO A 103 18.70 7.78 2.54
CA PRO A 103 18.21 6.53 3.13
C PRO A 103 17.36 6.76 4.39
N GLN A 104 17.75 7.71 5.23
CA GLN A 104 17.06 8.05 6.48
C GLN A 104 15.66 8.62 6.19
N VAL A 105 15.55 9.51 5.21
CA VAL A 105 14.26 10.07 4.78
C VAL A 105 13.37 8.98 4.18
N ARG A 106 13.96 8.04 3.42
CA ARG A 106 13.23 6.91 2.84
C ARG A 106 12.67 5.99 3.94
N GLU A 107 13.44 5.74 4.99
CA GLU A 107 13.00 4.98 6.16
C GLU A 107 11.89 5.69 6.95
N MET A 108 11.84 7.03 6.94
CA MET A 108 10.73 7.78 7.52
C MET A 108 9.47 7.74 6.65
N PHE A 109 9.62 7.76 5.33
CA PHE A 109 8.50 7.73 4.38
C PHE A 109 7.79 6.37 4.33
N LEU A 110 8.54 5.28 4.24
CA LEU A 110 8.01 3.95 3.93
C LEU A 110 6.95 3.43 4.90
N PRO A 111 7.10 3.54 6.24
CA PRO A 111 6.09 3.07 7.19
C PRO A 111 4.75 3.78 7.00
N ASP A 112 4.76 5.11 6.95
CA ASP A 112 3.55 5.93 6.80
C ASP A 112 2.86 5.67 5.46
N ALA A 113 3.64 5.58 4.38
CA ALA A 113 3.12 5.28 3.05
C ALA A 113 2.48 3.89 2.98
N ARG A 114 3.09 2.89 3.61
CA ARG A 114 2.54 1.52 3.67
C ARG A 114 1.26 1.45 4.47
N VAL A 115 1.18 2.11 5.62
CA VAL A 115 -0.07 2.17 6.41
C VAL A 115 -1.18 2.82 5.59
N SER A 116 -0.90 3.95 4.94
CA SER A 116 -1.87 4.64 4.10
C SER A 116 -2.28 3.81 2.86
N ALA A 117 -1.35 3.05 2.27
CA ALA A 117 -1.63 2.13 1.18
C ALA A 117 -2.59 1.01 1.63
N GLU A 118 -2.29 0.34 2.75
CA GLU A 118 -3.12 -0.74 3.29
C GLU A 118 -4.53 -0.26 3.64
N GLU A 119 -4.68 0.87 4.34
CA GLU A 119 -6.00 1.46 4.62
C GLU A 119 -6.81 1.73 3.35
N SER A 120 -6.14 2.11 2.26
CA SER A 120 -6.78 2.37 0.98
C SER A 120 -7.20 1.07 0.27
N LYS A 121 -6.37 0.03 0.34
CA LYS A 121 -6.70 -1.31 -0.20
C LYS A 121 -7.96 -1.86 0.44
N TYR A 122 -8.09 -1.76 1.77
CA TYR A 122 -9.31 -2.19 2.47
C TYR A 122 -10.56 -1.46 1.98
N LYS A 123 -10.50 -0.12 1.85
CA LYS A 123 -11.63 0.68 1.35
C LYS A 123 -12.03 0.30 -0.08
N VAL A 124 -11.05 0.02 -0.95
CA VAL A 124 -11.29 -0.39 -2.33
C VAL A 124 -11.88 -1.80 -2.37
N GLN A 125 -11.41 -2.72 -1.54
CA GLN A 125 -11.96 -4.07 -1.43
C GLN A 125 -13.43 -4.04 -0.97
N ASP A 126 -13.77 -3.23 0.03
CA ASP A 126 -15.16 -3.03 0.47
C ASP A 126 -16.04 -2.46 -0.66
N ALA A 127 -15.51 -1.48 -1.41
CA ALA A 127 -16.21 -0.91 -2.56
C ALA A 127 -16.40 -1.92 -3.70
N GLN A 128 -15.42 -2.78 -3.97
CA GLN A 128 -15.52 -3.86 -4.95
C GLN A 128 -16.58 -4.87 -4.52
N PHE A 129 -16.59 -5.28 -3.25
CA PHE A 129 -17.59 -6.19 -2.72
C PHE A 129 -19.01 -5.61 -2.86
N ALA A 130 -19.19 -4.31 -2.61
CA ALA A 130 -20.46 -3.63 -2.84
C ALA A 130 -20.87 -3.67 -4.34
N LYS A 131 -19.95 -3.38 -5.27
CA LYS A 131 -20.20 -3.48 -6.72
C LYS A 131 -20.60 -4.89 -7.15
N ILE A 132 -19.92 -5.92 -6.63
CA ILE A 132 -20.24 -7.34 -6.90
C ILE A 132 -21.65 -7.64 -6.39
N LYS A 133 -21.94 -7.28 -5.14
CA LYS A 133 -23.27 -7.48 -4.55
C LYS A 133 -24.37 -6.83 -5.40
N ASP A 134 -24.17 -5.60 -5.85
CA ASP A 134 -25.15 -4.91 -6.70
C ASP A 134 -25.34 -5.59 -8.06
N ARG A 135 -24.25 -6.05 -8.68
CA ARG A 135 -24.29 -6.86 -9.93
C ARG A 135 -25.09 -8.14 -9.73
N GLU A 136 -24.79 -8.92 -8.69
CA GLU A 136 -25.47 -10.19 -8.41
C GLU A 136 -26.96 -9.96 -8.12
N ARG A 137 -27.31 -8.88 -7.39
CA ARG A 137 -28.71 -8.48 -7.17
C ARG A 137 -29.44 -8.13 -8.47
N ALA A 138 -28.77 -7.47 -9.42
CA ALA A 138 -29.36 -7.12 -10.71
C ALA A 138 -29.59 -8.35 -11.61
N LEU A 139 -28.61 -9.24 -11.69
CA LEU A 139 -28.72 -10.52 -12.40
C LEU A 139 -29.86 -11.36 -11.83
N TYR A 140 -29.95 -11.38 -10.50
CA TYR A 140 -31.01 -12.06 -9.81
C TYR A 140 -32.40 -11.49 -10.11
N ALA A 141 -32.58 -10.17 -10.03
CA ALA A 141 -33.85 -9.52 -10.35
C ALA A 141 -34.29 -9.87 -11.79
N THR A 142 -33.35 -9.91 -12.72
CA THR A 142 -33.60 -10.32 -14.11
C THR A 142 -34.02 -11.80 -14.18
N SER A 143 -33.32 -12.68 -13.47
CA SER A 143 -33.67 -14.11 -13.42
C SER A 143 -35.03 -14.36 -12.78
N MET A 144 -35.41 -13.63 -11.73
CA MET A 144 -36.76 -13.73 -11.15
C MET A 144 -37.82 -13.30 -12.15
N GLN A 145 -37.59 -12.20 -12.86
CA GLN A 145 -38.50 -11.70 -13.88
C GLN A 145 -38.74 -12.74 -14.98
N THR A 146 -37.69 -13.40 -15.46
CA THR A 146 -37.81 -14.48 -16.45
C THR A 146 -38.64 -15.65 -15.93
N VAL A 147 -38.49 -16.02 -14.65
CA VAL A 147 -39.31 -17.08 -14.02
C VAL A 147 -40.77 -16.66 -13.95
N ILE A 148 -41.04 -15.41 -13.54
CA ILE A 148 -42.39 -14.86 -13.44
C ILE A 148 -43.06 -14.81 -14.82
N GLU A 149 -42.36 -14.29 -15.84
CA GLU A 149 -42.87 -14.21 -17.22
C GLU A 149 -43.13 -15.58 -17.81
N GLY A 150 -42.21 -16.53 -17.63
CA GLY A 150 -42.40 -17.92 -18.07
C GLY A 150 -43.59 -18.59 -17.39
N ALA A 151 -43.91 -18.24 -16.14
CA ALA A 151 -45.07 -18.77 -15.41
C ALA A 151 -46.40 -18.12 -15.81
N LYS A 152 -46.36 -16.87 -16.32
CA LYS A 152 -47.51 -16.17 -16.90
C LYS A 152 -47.90 -16.76 -18.27
N ASP A 153 -46.95 -17.33 -19.00
CA ASP A 153 -47.21 -17.95 -20.29
C ASP A 153 -48.12 -19.20 -20.15
N LEU A 154 -49.34 -19.07 -20.68
CA LEU A 154 -50.46 -20.00 -20.47
C LEU A 154 -50.24 -21.38 -21.09
N ASP A 155 -49.37 -21.49 -22.10
CA ASP A 155 -49.13 -22.74 -22.82
C ASP A 155 -48.02 -23.60 -22.16
N TYR A 156 -47.18 -23.03 -21.27
CA TYR A 156 -45.96 -23.70 -20.80
C TYR A 156 -45.62 -23.55 -19.30
N GLY A 157 -46.19 -22.59 -18.56
CA GLY A 157 -45.76 -22.27 -17.19
C GLY A 157 -46.63 -22.85 -16.07
N ASN A 158 -46.02 -23.52 -15.07
CA ASN A 158 -46.68 -23.89 -13.80
C ASN A 158 -46.29 -22.91 -12.65
N PRO A 159 -47.20 -22.11 -12.08
CA PRO A 159 -46.90 -21.11 -11.05
C PRO A 159 -46.46 -21.74 -9.73
N ALA A 160 -46.90 -22.97 -9.44
CA ALA A 160 -46.46 -23.67 -8.25
C ALA A 160 -44.96 -24.02 -8.35
N GLU A 161 -44.52 -24.48 -9.53
CA GLU A 161 -43.10 -24.75 -9.79
C GLU A 161 -42.29 -23.45 -9.82
N ALA A 162 -42.81 -22.40 -10.45
CA ALA A 162 -42.16 -21.08 -10.48
C ALA A 162 -42.03 -20.46 -9.08
N ALA A 163 -43.04 -20.61 -8.21
CA ALA A 163 -42.96 -20.16 -6.81
C ALA A 163 -41.84 -20.87 -6.04
N VAL A 164 -41.71 -22.19 -6.18
CA VAL A 164 -40.61 -22.96 -5.57
C VAL A 164 -39.25 -22.49 -6.10
N VAL A 165 -39.14 -22.25 -7.41
CA VAL A 165 -37.91 -21.74 -8.01
C VAL A 165 -37.55 -20.34 -7.48
N LEU A 166 -38.54 -19.45 -7.31
CA LEU A 166 -38.34 -18.13 -6.72
C LEU A 166 -37.86 -18.22 -5.27
N GLU A 167 -38.48 -19.08 -4.45
CA GLU A 167 -38.08 -19.31 -3.06
C GLU A 167 -36.65 -19.84 -2.96
N MET A 168 -36.30 -20.87 -3.72
CA MET A 168 -34.93 -21.42 -3.76
C MET A 168 -33.90 -20.38 -4.18
N LYS A 169 -34.25 -19.58 -5.19
CA LYS A 169 -33.42 -18.49 -5.70
C LYS A 169 -33.20 -17.42 -4.61
N THR A 170 -34.25 -17.00 -3.90
CA THR A 170 -34.10 -16.02 -2.81
C THR A 170 -33.29 -16.59 -1.64
N ALA A 171 -33.45 -17.86 -1.30
CA ALA A 171 -32.72 -18.52 -0.24
C ALA A 171 -31.20 -18.53 -0.53
N ALA A 172 -30.81 -18.90 -1.76
CA ALA A 172 -29.41 -18.87 -2.17
C ALA A 172 -28.78 -17.47 -2.06
N MET A 173 -29.55 -16.41 -2.34
CA MET A 173 -29.07 -15.04 -2.18
C MET A 173 -28.92 -14.59 -0.73
N ILE A 174 -29.76 -15.11 0.17
CA ILE A 174 -29.63 -14.87 1.61
C ILE A 174 -28.33 -15.52 2.10
N ASP A 175 -28.11 -16.79 1.73
CA ASP A 175 -26.92 -17.54 2.11
C ASP A 175 -25.62 -16.87 1.61
N GLN A 176 -25.67 -16.26 0.43
CA GLN A 176 -24.54 -15.51 -0.15
C GLN A 176 -24.43 -14.06 0.38
N GLY A 177 -25.35 -13.59 1.22
CA GLY A 177 -25.33 -12.25 1.81
C GLY A 177 -25.73 -11.12 0.86
N TYR A 178 -26.29 -11.44 -0.31
CA TYR A 178 -26.72 -10.47 -1.31
C TYR A 178 -28.12 -9.91 -1.03
N MET A 179 -28.95 -10.63 -0.27
CA MET A 179 -30.31 -10.23 0.08
C MET A 179 -30.60 -10.53 1.55
N THR A 180 -31.40 -9.70 2.20
CA THR A 180 -31.91 -9.99 3.55
C THR A 180 -33.16 -10.87 3.50
N ASN A 181 -33.46 -11.58 4.60
CA ASN A 181 -34.70 -12.35 4.72
C ASN A 181 -35.97 -11.52 4.45
N GLN A 182 -35.98 -10.25 4.86
CA GLN A 182 -37.12 -9.37 4.66
C GLN A 182 -37.30 -9.00 3.18
N GLU A 183 -36.20 -8.66 2.49
CA GLU A 183 -36.22 -8.37 1.05
C GLU A 183 -36.67 -9.59 0.24
N ALA A 184 -36.18 -10.78 0.60
CA ALA A 184 -36.56 -12.05 -0.02
C ALA A 184 -38.06 -12.32 0.10
N ALA A 185 -38.62 -12.19 1.31
CA ALA A 185 -40.05 -12.41 1.54
C ALA A 185 -40.94 -11.46 0.72
N VAL A 186 -40.50 -10.20 0.55
CA VAL A 186 -41.21 -9.22 -0.29
C VAL A 186 -41.10 -9.59 -1.77
N ALA A 187 -39.92 -10.00 -2.23
CA ALA A 187 -39.68 -10.36 -3.63
C ALA A 187 -40.48 -11.60 -4.05
N VAL A 188 -40.51 -12.65 -3.22
CA VAL A 188 -41.32 -13.86 -3.47
C VAL A 188 -42.80 -13.51 -3.54
N ARG A 189 -43.32 -12.76 -2.55
CA ARG A 189 -44.74 -12.39 -2.52
C ARG A 189 -45.15 -11.61 -3.76
N LYS A 190 -44.39 -10.59 -4.14
CA LYS A 190 -44.66 -9.81 -5.35
C LYS A 190 -44.63 -10.67 -6.61
N GLY A 191 -43.64 -11.57 -6.72
CA GLY A 191 -43.55 -12.48 -7.85
C GLY A 191 -44.76 -13.41 -7.96
N MET A 192 -45.21 -13.96 -6.83
CA MET A 192 -46.42 -14.79 -6.78
C MET A 192 -47.69 -14.02 -7.18
N ASP A 193 -47.85 -12.80 -6.66
CA ASP A 193 -49.00 -11.95 -6.99
C ASP A 193 -49.01 -11.62 -8.50
N GLU A 194 -47.86 -11.31 -9.09
CA GLU A 194 -47.73 -11.05 -10.52
C GLU A 194 -48.05 -12.27 -11.39
N MET A 195 -47.57 -13.45 -11.03
CA MET A 195 -47.89 -14.70 -11.74
C MET A 195 -49.39 -15.00 -11.68
N ALA A 196 -50.04 -14.74 -10.55
CA ALA A 196 -51.48 -14.90 -10.39
C ALA A 196 -52.26 -13.90 -11.25
N LEU A 197 -51.83 -12.63 -11.28
CA LEU A 197 -52.46 -11.59 -12.11
C LEU A 197 -52.35 -11.86 -13.61
N GLY A 198 -51.21 -12.36 -14.09
CA GLY A 198 -51.03 -12.69 -15.51
C GLY A 198 -51.85 -13.91 -15.98
N ARG A 199 -52.52 -14.61 -15.05
CA ARG A 199 -53.42 -15.74 -15.32
C ARG A 199 -54.91 -15.39 -15.28
N LEU A 200 -55.26 -14.17 -14.89
CA LEU A 200 -56.63 -13.64 -14.91
C LEU A 200 -56.91 -12.97 -16.27
#